data_AF-A0A822G2U9-F1
#
_entry.id   AF-A0A822G2U9-F1
#
_cell.length_a   1.000
_cell.length_b   1.000
_cell.length_c   1.000
_cell.angle_alpha   90.00
_cell.angle_beta   90.00
_cell.angle_gamma   90.00
#
_symmetry.space_group_name_H-M   'P 1'
#
loop_
_entity.id
_entity.type
_entity.pdbx_description
1 polymer ?
#
loop_
_entity_poly.entity_id
_entity_poly.type
_entity_poly.pdbx_seq_one_letter_code
_entity_poly.pdbx_strand_id
1 'polypeptide(L)'
;RVRIGLSVPSWKNGSDALKELNFRQSFYSQSSRALAQTATIDIALTKVVNETEPLSGSNSEFEGIWYPTFTYSLNEMFITADTYAMSANLTSTTLTIDISETSYYIKNVQSPIA
;
A
#
# COMPACT_ATOMS: atom_id res chain seq x y z
N ARG A 1 13.23 -8.69 11.14
CA ARG A 1 12.86 -7.86 9.96
C ARG A 1 11.67 -8.52 9.29
N VAL A 2 10.64 -7.75 8.97
CA VAL A 2 9.49 -8.18 8.15
C VAL A 2 9.57 -7.45 6.82
N ARG A 3 9.22 -8.12 5.71
CA ARG A 3 9.13 -7.49 4.39
C ARG A 3 7.76 -7.83 3.81
N ILE A 4 7.06 -6.82 3.33
CA ILE A 4 5.77 -6.98 2.65
C ILE A 4 5.87 -6.36 1.28
N GLY A 5 5.32 -7.02 0.28
CA GLY A 5 5.16 -6.48 -1.05
C GLY A 5 3.76 -6.76 -1.56
N LEU A 6 3.23 -5.81 -2.32
CA LEU A 6 1.98 -5.97 -3.04
C LEU A 6 2.25 -5.70 -4.51
N SER A 7 1.71 -6.58 -5.34
CA SER A 7 1.84 -6.50 -6.79
C SER A 7 0.49 -6.75 -7.44
N VAL A 8 0.09 -5.87 -8.35
CA VAL A 8 -1.10 -6.01 -9.19
C VAL A 8 -0.71 -5.66 -10.61
N PRO A 9 -0.99 -6.52 -11.62
CA PRO A 9 -0.64 -6.23 -12.99
C PRO A 9 -1.32 -4.95 -13.50
N SER A 10 -0.73 -4.34 -14.52
CA SER A 10 -1.40 -3.27 -15.24
C SER A 10 -2.68 -3.78 -15.93
N TRP A 11 -3.62 -2.87 -16.12
CA TRP A 11 -4.89 -3.14 -16.78
C TRP A 11 -5.18 -2.04 -17.79
N LYS A 12 -5.74 -2.41 -18.95
CA LYS A 12 -6.15 -1.46 -19.98
C LYS A 12 -7.46 -1.91 -20.61
N ASN A 13 -8.39 -0.98 -20.78
CA ASN A 13 -9.64 -1.20 -21.48
C ASN A 13 -10.07 0.10 -22.19
N GLY A 14 -10.00 0.14 -23.52
CA GLY A 14 -10.32 1.34 -24.29
C GLY A 14 -9.41 2.52 -23.93
N SER A 15 -10.04 3.64 -23.54
CA SER A 15 -9.40 4.89 -23.08
C SER A 15 -8.88 4.83 -21.64
N ASP A 16 -9.21 3.76 -20.91
CA ASP A 16 -8.84 3.62 -19.50
C ASP A 16 -7.60 2.74 -19.37
N ALA A 17 -6.57 3.25 -18.70
CA ALA A 17 -5.37 2.51 -18.34
C ALA A 17 -5.09 2.65 -16.85
N LEU A 18 -4.77 1.55 -16.18
CA LEU A 18 -4.32 1.51 -14.79
C LEU A 18 -2.92 0.91 -14.78
N LYS A 19 -1.94 1.68 -14.28
CA LYS A 19 -0.55 1.23 -14.19
C LYS A 19 -0.42 0.13 -13.14
N GLU A 20 0.60 -0.69 -13.32
CA GLU A 20 0.98 -1.75 -12.37
C GLU A 20 1.17 -1.16 -10.97
N LEU A 21 0.62 -1.86 -9.97
CA LEU A 21 0.99 -1.63 -8.58
C LEU A 21 2.16 -2.54 -8.26
N ASN A 22 3.30 -2.00 -7.85
CA ASN A 22 4.44 -2.79 -7.43
C ASN A 22 5.21 -2.05 -6.33
N PHE A 23 4.93 -2.41 -5.08
CA PHE A 23 5.63 -1.82 -3.94
C PHE A 23 6.17 -2.90 -3.01
N ARG A 24 7.21 -2.53 -2.27
CA ARG A 24 7.79 -3.35 -1.20
C ARG A 24 8.18 -2.45 -0.03
N GLN A 25 7.71 -2.79 1.16
CA GLN A 25 8.06 -2.12 2.41
C GLN A 25 8.81 -3.09 3.33
N SER A 26 9.89 -2.61 3.95
CA SER A 26 10.62 -3.36 4.97
C SER A 26 10.42 -2.71 6.33
N PHE A 27 10.02 -3.53 7.31
CA PHE A 27 9.86 -3.13 8.70
C PHE A 27 10.98 -3.75 9.52
N TYR A 28 11.70 -2.91 10.25
CA TYR A 28 12.79 -3.33 11.12
C TYR A 28 12.80 -2.49 12.39
N SER A 29 13.04 -3.16 13.52
CA SER A 29 13.39 -2.50 14.76
C SER A 29 14.90 -2.27 14.82
N GLN A 30 15.32 -1.14 15.37
CA GLN A 30 16.71 -0.93 15.74
C GLN A 30 17.00 -1.72 17.04
N SER A 31 17.90 -2.70 16.95
CA SER A 31 18.47 -3.55 18.03
C SER A 31 17.51 -4.44 18.86
N SER A 32 17.93 -5.71 19.05
CA SER A 32 17.47 -6.72 20.04
C SER A 32 15.98 -7.02 20.26
N ARG A 33 15.06 -6.48 19.45
CA ARG A 33 13.62 -6.77 19.55
C ARG A 33 13.19 -7.90 18.61
N ALA A 34 12.34 -8.79 19.11
CA ALA A 34 11.72 -9.88 18.36
C ALA A 34 10.42 -9.40 17.69
N LEU A 35 10.00 -10.08 16.61
CA LEU A 35 8.65 -9.87 16.07
C LEU A 35 7.62 -10.29 17.13
N ALA A 36 6.62 -9.46 17.38
CA ALA A 36 5.52 -9.81 18.27
C ALA A 36 4.71 -10.99 17.71
N GLN A 37 4.16 -11.81 18.59
CA GLN A 37 3.31 -12.94 18.20
C GLN A 37 1.97 -12.49 17.58
N THR A 38 1.62 -11.21 17.70
CA THR A 38 0.54 -10.59 16.94
C THR A 38 1.06 -9.27 16.41
N ALA A 39 1.07 -9.12 15.09
CA ALA A 39 1.50 -7.90 14.42
C ALA A 39 0.47 -7.53 13.35
N THR A 40 0.08 -6.25 13.32
CA THR A 40 -0.87 -5.72 12.34
C THR A 40 -0.19 -4.63 11.53
N ILE A 41 -0.45 -4.64 10.22
CA ILE A 41 -0.01 -3.62 9.28
C ILE A 41 -1.20 -3.25 8.41
N ASP A 42 -1.56 -1.97 8.41
CA ASP A 42 -2.63 -1.47 7.58
C ASP A 42 -2.05 -0.87 6.31
N ILE A 43 -2.67 -1.20 5.17
CA ILE A 43 -2.31 -0.72 3.85
C ILE A 43 -3.53 -0.03 3.25
N ALA A 44 -3.46 1.28 3.09
CA ALA A 44 -4.46 2.05 2.36
C ALA A 44 -3.99 2.28 0.92
N LEU A 45 -4.79 1.86 -0.07
CA LEU A 45 -4.53 2.07 -1.49
C LEU A 45 -5.37 3.25 -2.00
N THR A 46 -4.70 4.34 -2.38
CA THR A 46 -5.36 5.49 -3.00
C THR A 46 -5.19 5.46 -4.50
N LYS A 47 -6.29 5.60 -5.24
CA LYS A 47 -6.25 5.75 -6.70
C LYS A 47 -6.00 7.21 -7.06
N VAL A 48 -5.01 7.46 -7.89
CA VAL A 48 -4.79 8.77 -8.53
C VAL A 48 -5.10 8.60 -10.00
N VAL A 49 -6.04 9.39 -10.52
CA VAL A 49 -6.51 9.33 -11.91
C VAL A 49 -6.14 10.63 -12.60
N ASN A 50 -5.41 10.52 -13.70
CA ASN A 50 -5.16 11.62 -14.62
C ASN A 50 -6.15 11.52 -15.77
N GLU A 51 -6.80 12.62 -16.10
CA GLU A 51 -7.58 12.79 -17.30
C GLU A 51 -6.83 13.74 -18.24
N THR A 52 -6.59 13.27 -19.46
CA THR A 52 -6.03 14.09 -20.53
C THR A 52 -7.13 14.42 -21.53
N GLU A 53 -7.41 15.71 -21.69
CA GLU A 53 -8.39 16.18 -22.66
C GLU A 53 -7.73 16.42 -24.03
N PRO A 54 -8.33 15.93 -25.13
CA PRO A 54 -7.76 16.10 -26.46
C PRO A 54 -7.91 17.54 -26.99
N LEU A 55 -6.93 18.00 -27.79
CA LEU A 55 -7.02 19.25 -28.56
C LEU A 55 -8.20 19.26 -29.55
N SER A 56 -8.52 18.10 -30.12
CA SER A 56 -9.62 17.89 -31.05
C SER A 56 -10.14 16.45 -30.95
N GLY A 57 -11.46 16.28 -31.02
CA GLY A 57 -12.15 15.02 -30.75
C GLY A 57 -12.94 15.04 -29.44
N SER A 58 -13.60 13.92 -29.10
CA SER A 58 -14.55 13.85 -27.97
C SER A 58 -14.11 12.96 -26.81
N ASN A 59 -12.98 12.24 -26.94
CA ASN A 59 -12.66 11.16 -25.99
C ASN A 59 -11.45 11.56 -25.14
N SER A 60 -11.69 11.76 -23.85
CA SER A 60 -10.62 11.87 -22.86
C SER A 60 -9.89 10.55 -22.67
N GLU A 61 -8.60 10.61 -22.34
CA GLU A 61 -7.81 9.46 -21.91
C GLU A 61 -7.65 9.47 -20.38
N PHE A 62 -7.84 8.31 -19.75
CA PHE A 62 -7.75 8.16 -18.30
C PHE A 62 -6.58 7.25 -17.91
N GLU A 63 -5.63 7.78 -17.15
CA GLU A 63 -4.54 7.01 -16.57
C GLU A 63 -4.66 6.94 -15.04
N GLY A 64 -4.69 5.74 -14.48
CA GLY A 64 -4.69 5.50 -13.05
C GLY A 64 -3.32 5.04 -12.54
N ILE A 65 -2.95 5.47 -11.34
CA ILE A 65 -1.90 4.85 -10.51
C ILE A 65 -2.44 4.55 -9.11
N TRP A 66 -1.92 3.51 -8.48
CA TRP A 66 -2.18 3.21 -7.07
C TRP A 66 -1.06 3.77 -6.21
N TYR A 67 -1.42 4.50 -5.16
CA TYR A 67 -0.49 5.03 -4.16
C TYR A 67 -0.75 4.37 -2.80
N PRO A 68 0.16 3.49 -2.34
CA PRO A 68 0.02 2.79 -1.06
C PRO A 68 0.49 3.66 0.11
N THR A 69 -0.27 3.66 1.19
CA THR A 69 0.11 4.25 2.49
C THR A 69 0.10 3.15 3.56
N PHE A 70 1.15 3.10 4.38
CA PHE A 70 1.28 2.10 5.44
C PHE A 70 1.11 2.73 6.80
N THR A 71 0.24 2.15 7.62
CA THR A 71 0.11 2.49 9.04
C THR A 71 0.52 1.29 9.86
N TYR A 72 1.45 1.50 10.78
CA TYR A 72 1.99 0.46 11.64
C TYR A 72 2.65 1.06 12.88
N SER A 73 2.71 0.28 13.96
CA SER A 73 3.43 0.63 15.18
C SER A 73 4.65 -0.27 15.33
N LEU A 74 5.86 0.30 15.22
CA LEU A 74 7.10 -0.46 15.45
C LEU A 74 7.15 -1.06 16.86
N ASN A 75 6.52 -0.41 17.84
CA ASN A 75 6.50 -0.87 19.23
C ASN A 75 5.57 -2.06 19.44
N GLU A 76 4.49 -2.15 18.69
CA GLU A 76 3.58 -3.29 18.70
C GLU A 76 4.11 -4.43 17.84
N MET A 77 4.70 -4.12 16.68
CA MET A 77 5.26 -5.13 15.79
C MET A 77 6.52 -5.78 16.34
N PHE A 78 7.34 -5.04 17.11
CA PHE A 78 8.57 -5.58 17.65
C PHE A 78 8.58 -5.42 19.16
N ILE A 79 8.77 -6.50 19.91
CA ILE A 79 8.74 -6.52 21.38
C ILE A 79 10.09 -6.96 21.95
N THR A 80 10.33 -6.69 23.24
CA THR A 80 11.55 -7.12 23.92
C THR A 80 11.55 -8.64 24.14
N ALA A 81 12.72 -9.21 24.40
CA ALA A 81 12.84 -10.63 24.71
C ALA A 81 12.02 -11.02 25.95
N ASP A 82 11.97 -10.16 26.96
CA ASP A 82 11.19 -10.39 28.19
C ASP A 82 9.69 -10.45 27.90
N THR A 83 9.15 -9.51 27.12
CA THR A 83 7.74 -9.51 26.71
C THR A 83 7.43 -10.73 25.85
N TYR A 84 8.33 -11.12 24.96
CA TYR A 84 8.18 -12.31 24.12
C TYR A 84 8.17 -13.61 24.94
N ALA A 85 9.01 -13.70 25.98
CA ALA A 85 9.03 -14.86 26.88
C ALA A 85 7.76 -14.95 27.73
N MET A 86 7.17 -13.81 28.14
CA MET A 86 5.89 -13.79 28.84
C MET A 86 4.72 -14.21 27.95
N SER A 87 4.81 -13.99 26.64
CA SER A 87 3.80 -14.40 25.68
C SER A 87 4.01 -15.84 25.15
N ALA A 88 4.97 -16.59 25.71
CA ALA A 88 5.36 -17.95 25.29
C ALA A 88 4.24 -19.01 25.29
N ASN A 89 3.04 -18.70 25.80
CA ASN A 89 1.85 -19.56 25.65
C ASN A 89 1.34 -19.63 24.19
N LEU A 90 1.75 -18.71 23.32
CA LEU A 90 1.44 -18.77 21.90
C LEU A 90 2.54 -19.53 21.14
N THR A 91 2.16 -20.57 20.41
CA THR A 91 3.06 -21.38 19.57
C THR A 91 3.19 -20.86 18.14
N SER A 92 2.42 -19.82 17.79
CA SER A 92 2.37 -19.22 16.47
C SER A 92 2.50 -17.70 16.54
N THR A 93 2.91 -17.11 15.41
CA THR A 93 2.86 -15.66 15.19
C THR A 93 1.79 -15.37 14.15
N THR A 94 0.82 -14.52 14.50
CA THR A 94 -0.20 -14.02 13.59
C THR A 94 0.25 -12.68 13.03
N LEU A 95 0.41 -12.63 11.70
CA LEU A 95 0.62 -11.40 10.96
C LEU A 95 -0.69 -11.05 10.24
N THR A 96 -1.32 -9.95 10.66
CA THR A 96 -2.52 -9.40 10.03
C THR A 96 -2.10 -8.29 9.07
N ILE A 97 -2.55 -8.39 7.82
CA ILE A 97 -2.40 -7.35 6.81
C ILE A 97 -3.80 -6.91 6.44
N ASP A 98 -4.20 -5.71 6.84
CA ASP A 98 -5.46 -5.12 6.42
C ASP A 98 -5.21 -4.27 5.17
N ILE A 99 -5.94 -4.54 4.09
CA ILE A 99 -5.82 -3.82 2.83
C ILE A 99 -7.16 -3.18 2.54
N SER A 100 -7.17 -1.85 2.48
CA SER A 100 -8.35 -1.06 2.16
C SER A 100 -8.10 -0.16 0.96
N GLU A 101 -9.15 0.07 0.18
CA GLU A 101 -9.15 1.12 -0.83
C GLU A 101 -9.68 2.41 -0.20
N THR A 102 -8.98 3.53 -0.39
CA THR A 102 -9.45 4.82 0.15
C THR A 102 -10.67 5.30 -0.63
N SER A 103 -11.68 5.82 0.07
CA SER A 103 -12.92 6.32 -0.55
C SER A 103 -12.74 7.57 -1.43
N TYR A 104 -11.56 8.18 -1.44
CA TYR A 104 -11.25 9.35 -2.26
C TYR A 104 -10.19 9.01 -3.31
N TYR A 105 -10.29 9.66 -4.48
CA TYR A 105 -9.28 9.63 -5.53
C TYR A 105 -8.88 11.06 -5.89
N ILE A 106 -7.66 11.23 -6.38
CA ILE A 106 -7.17 12.53 -6.87
C ILE A 106 -7.35 12.55 -8.38
N LYS A 107 -8.06 13.55 -8.91
CA LYS A 107 -8.22 13.78 -10.34
C LYS A 107 -7.31 14.93 -10.78
N ASN A 108 -6.35 14.66 -11.69
CA ASN A 108 -5.62 15.71 -12.37
C ASN A 108 -6.14 15.86 -13.79
N VAL A 109 -6.57 17.06 -14.15
CA VAL A 109 -6.99 17.40 -15.52
C VAL A 109 -5.84 18.10 -16.21
N GLN A 110 -5.43 17.59 -17.37
CA GLN A 110 -4.42 18.22 -18.21
C GLN A 110 -5.07 18.67 -19.53
N SER A 111 -4.91 19.95 -19.82
CA SER A 111 -5.34 20.55 -21.08
C SER A 111 -4.11 20.98 -21.89
N PRO A 112 -4.15 20.88 -23.22
CA PRO A 112 -3.06 21.32 -24.10
C PRO A 112 -2.77 22.83 -23.97
N ILE A 113 -1.51 23.24 -24.14
CA ILE A 113 -1.14 24.66 -24.23
C ILE A 113 -1.48 25.15 -25.64
N ALA A 114 -2.32 26.19 -25.73
CA ALA A 114 -2.74 26.84 -26.99
C ALA A 114 -1.62 27.66 -27.64
#